data_AF-F2NCW6-F1
#
_entry.id   AF-F2NCW6-F1
#
_cell.length_a   1.000
_cell.length_b   1.000
_cell.length_c   1.000
_cell.angle_alpha   90.00
_cell.angle_beta   90.00
_cell.angle_gamma   90.00
#
_symmetry.space_group_name_H-M   'P 1'
#
loop_
_entity.id
_entity.type
_entity.pdbx_description
1 polymer ?
#
loop_
_entity_poly.entity_id
_entity_poly.type
_entity_poly.pdbx_seq_one_letter_code
_entity_poly.pdbx_strand_id
1 'polypeptide(L)'
;MKWFMRFRLRLQRLNSSIQSYREEFTNIMMKTDEDTRTSWENLLKMAEEALTINEGYHFFKSAYRLGLKALDQNQLEAEARSLHNEAEEKLSSWRKKTVSELITHPVKMENLAEARKILDEHFDNRYFTNDLIKRQIFCWFFYFTVVLLAIFFLILFGFPNSRLPLGKIEQHASINMLLLVFLFGALGGTIFSFLSTTQKSASARIIDQLLTWYVTLIRPLWGGVGALVVYLGLQAGIFQVNLEHEGALVLSISIAAGYAERLATGALENVATLINKNKAKTNTGK
;
A
#
# COMPACT_ATOMS: atom_id res chain seq x y z
N MET A 1 -9.32 -19.46 5.10
CA MET A 1 -9.30 -20.33 3.88
C MET A 1 -8.78 -19.63 2.61
N LYS A 2 -9.30 -18.46 2.17
CA LYS A 2 -8.85 -17.79 0.93
C LYS A 2 -7.36 -17.39 0.89
N TRP A 3 -6.75 -17.05 2.02
CA TRP A 3 -5.33 -16.67 2.10
C TRP A 3 -4.40 -17.86 1.82
N PHE A 4 -4.66 -19.01 2.45
CA PHE A 4 -3.94 -20.27 2.18
C PHE A 4 -4.03 -20.69 0.70
N MET A 5 -5.21 -20.53 0.08
CA MET A 5 -5.39 -20.85 -1.34
C MET A 5 -4.53 -19.95 -2.24
N ARG A 6 -4.47 -18.63 -1.98
CA ARG A 6 -3.61 -17.71 -2.73
C ARG A 6 -2.13 -18.00 -2.55
N PHE A 7 -1.71 -18.33 -1.33
CA PHE A 7 -0.33 -18.72 -1.05
C PHE A 7 0.06 -19.97 -1.86
N ARG A 8 -0.79 -20.99 -1.85
CA ARG A 8 -0.59 -22.22 -2.63
C ARG A 8 -0.51 -21.95 -4.14
N LEU A 9 -1.37 -21.10 -4.69
CA LEU A 9 -1.34 -20.76 -6.12
C LEU A 9 -0.04 -20.06 -6.53
N ARG A 10 0.49 -19.18 -5.69
CA ARG A 10 1.73 -18.48 -6.00
C ARG A 10 2.94 -19.41 -5.89
N LEU A 11 2.99 -20.30 -4.89
CA LEU A 11 4.01 -21.35 -4.80
C LEU A 11 3.95 -22.29 -6.00
N GLN A 12 2.75 -22.73 -6.39
CA GLN A 12 2.57 -23.57 -7.56
C GLN A 12 3.08 -22.89 -8.84
N ARG A 13 2.82 -21.58 -8.99
CA ARG A 13 3.36 -20.80 -10.11
C ARG A 13 4.90 -20.77 -10.09
N LEU A 14 5.50 -20.50 -8.93
CA LEU A 14 6.96 -20.52 -8.79
C LEU A 14 7.53 -21.89 -9.16
N ASN A 15 6.99 -22.97 -8.61
CA ASN A 15 7.45 -24.34 -8.89
C ASN A 15 7.31 -24.70 -10.37
N SER A 16 6.20 -24.32 -11.01
CA SER A 16 6.02 -24.50 -12.45
C SER A 16 7.05 -23.72 -13.27
N SER A 17 7.39 -22.49 -12.87
CA SER A 17 8.45 -21.70 -13.50
C SER A 17 9.84 -22.33 -13.31
N ILE A 18 10.13 -22.85 -12.10
CA ILE A 18 11.39 -23.54 -11.81
C ILE A 18 11.52 -24.79 -12.68
N GLN A 19 10.47 -25.61 -12.79
CA GLN A 19 10.49 -26.83 -13.61
C GLN A 19 10.70 -26.51 -15.10
N SER A 20 9.91 -25.58 -15.65
CA SER A 20 10.06 -25.16 -17.05
C SER A 20 11.46 -24.62 -17.34
N TYR A 21 12.00 -23.81 -16.43
CA TYR A 21 13.34 -23.23 -16.58
C TYR A 21 14.44 -24.29 -16.50
N ARG A 22 14.30 -25.25 -15.57
CA ARG A 22 15.21 -26.38 -15.39
C ARG A 22 15.27 -27.24 -16.66
N GLU A 23 14.12 -27.58 -17.25
CA GLU A 23 14.04 -28.34 -18.49
C GLU A 23 14.73 -27.63 -19.67
N GLU A 24 14.49 -26.32 -19.82
CA GLU A 24 15.08 -25.50 -20.88
C GLU A 24 16.61 -25.39 -20.73
N PHE A 25 17.11 -25.15 -19.52
CA PHE A 25 18.52 -24.88 -19.28
C PHE A 25 19.37 -26.14 -19.06
N THR A 26 18.79 -27.32 -18.82
CA THR A 26 19.58 -28.55 -18.56
C THR A 26 20.58 -28.83 -19.68
N ASN A 27 20.15 -28.76 -20.94
CA ASN A 27 21.02 -29.02 -22.10
C ASN A 27 22.10 -27.94 -22.30
N ILE A 28 21.80 -26.70 -21.91
CA ILE A 28 22.70 -25.56 -22.03
C ILE A 28 23.78 -25.65 -20.94
N MET A 29 23.36 -25.88 -19.69
CA MET A 29 24.24 -25.98 -18.53
C MET A 29 25.20 -27.19 -18.59
N MET A 30 24.86 -28.25 -19.33
CA MET A 30 25.79 -29.37 -19.58
C MET A 30 27.08 -28.97 -20.31
N LYS A 31 27.07 -27.85 -21.03
CA LYS A 31 28.24 -27.34 -21.75
C LYS A 31 29.12 -26.39 -20.90
N THR A 32 28.65 -26.04 -19.71
CA THR A 32 29.32 -25.10 -18.80
C THR A 32 30.21 -25.88 -17.81
N ASP A 33 31.09 -25.17 -17.10
CA ASP A 33 31.90 -25.76 -16.04
C ASP A 33 31.04 -26.38 -14.93
N GLU A 34 31.58 -27.41 -14.29
CA GLU A 34 30.88 -28.20 -13.28
C GLU A 34 30.48 -27.38 -12.04
N ASP A 35 31.29 -26.38 -11.67
CA ASP A 35 31.04 -25.52 -10.51
C ASP A 35 29.83 -24.60 -10.75
N THR A 36 29.76 -23.95 -11.91
CA THR A 36 28.62 -23.12 -12.32
C THR A 36 27.34 -23.95 -12.41
N ARG A 37 27.41 -25.16 -12.97
CA ARG A 37 26.27 -26.08 -13.04
C ARG A 37 25.78 -26.48 -11.64
N THR A 38 26.71 -26.81 -10.74
CA THR A 38 26.38 -27.20 -9.36
C THR A 38 25.78 -26.04 -8.57
N SER A 39 26.34 -24.84 -8.73
CA SER A 39 25.84 -23.61 -8.10
C SER A 39 24.44 -23.25 -8.60
N TRP A 40 24.18 -23.37 -9.90
CA TRP A 40 22.86 -23.17 -10.49
C TRP A 40 21.83 -24.14 -9.93
N GLU A 41 22.17 -25.43 -9.89
CA GLU A 41 21.32 -26.49 -9.36
C GLU A 41 20.98 -26.28 -7.87
N ASN A 42 21.99 -25.91 -7.08
CA ASN A 42 21.82 -25.56 -5.67
C ASN A 42 20.87 -24.37 -5.48
N LEU A 43 20.98 -23.33 -6.31
CA LEU A 43 20.08 -22.18 -6.24
C LEU A 43 18.63 -22.56 -6.59
N LEU A 44 18.42 -23.43 -7.58
CA LEU A 44 17.08 -23.93 -7.90
C LEU A 44 16.50 -24.77 -6.75
N LYS A 45 17.31 -25.64 -6.14
CA LYS A 45 16.91 -26.40 -4.96
C LYS A 45 16.57 -25.49 -3.78
N MET A 46 17.39 -24.47 -3.51
CA MET A 46 17.08 -23.47 -2.48
C MET A 46 15.80 -22.68 -2.80
N ALA A 47 15.50 -22.44 -4.08
CA ALA A 47 14.26 -21.80 -4.49
C ALA A 47 13.02 -22.67 -4.21
N GLU A 48 13.13 -23.99 -4.39
CA GLU A 48 12.07 -24.97 -4.10
C GLU A 48 11.86 -25.18 -2.59
N GLU A 49 12.95 -25.17 -1.81
CA GLU A 49 12.96 -25.38 -0.36
C GLU A 49 12.66 -24.10 0.45
N ALA A 50 12.56 -22.94 -0.19
CA ALA A 50 12.35 -21.66 0.48
C ALA A 50 11.05 -21.62 1.30
N LEU A 51 11.15 -21.14 2.54
CA LEU A 51 10.01 -21.01 3.47
C LEU A 51 9.03 -19.93 3.01
N THR A 52 9.54 -18.89 2.35
CA THR A 52 8.74 -17.80 1.82
C THR A 52 8.87 -17.71 0.32
N ILE A 53 7.79 -17.27 -0.33
CA ILE A 53 7.77 -17.12 -1.78
C ILE A 53 8.76 -16.07 -2.29
N ASN A 54 9.04 -15.03 -1.50
CA ASN A 54 9.97 -13.97 -1.89
C ASN A 54 11.41 -14.50 -1.90
N GLU A 55 11.79 -15.30 -0.90
CA GLU A 55 13.08 -15.99 -0.88
C GLU A 55 13.19 -16.96 -2.06
N GLY A 56 12.12 -17.71 -2.35
CA GLY A 56 12.09 -18.62 -3.50
C GLY A 56 12.34 -17.90 -4.83
N TYR A 57 11.64 -16.79 -5.08
CA TYR A 57 11.90 -15.96 -6.28
C TYR A 57 13.30 -15.34 -6.28
N HIS A 58 13.85 -14.96 -5.12
CA HIS A 58 15.20 -14.41 -5.04
C HIS A 58 16.26 -15.43 -5.47
N PHE A 59 16.17 -16.68 -4.98
CA PHE A 59 17.06 -17.76 -5.41
C PHE A 59 16.85 -18.11 -6.89
N PHE A 60 15.60 -18.20 -7.35
CA PHE A 60 15.28 -18.48 -8.75
C PHE A 60 15.86 -17.43 -9.70
N LYS A 61 15.70 -16.14 -9.41
CA LYS A 61 16.29 -15.03 -10.19
C LYS A 61 17.82 -15.08 -10.18
N SER A 62 18.42 -15.49 -9.07
CA SER A 62 19.87 -15.66 -8.96
C SER A 62 20.37 -16.82 -9.82
N ALA A 63 19.66 -17.95 -9.82
CA ALA A 63 19.92 -19.07 -10.74
C ALA A 63 19.77 -18.63 -12.20
N TYR A 64 18.73 -17.86 -12.50
CA TYR A 64 18.49 -17.33 -13.85
C TYR A 64 19.66 -16.50 -14.37
N ARG A 65 20.16 -15.55 -13.56
CA ARG A 65 21.33 -14.72 -13.91
C ARG A 65 22.60 -15.56 -14.06
N LEU A 66 22.77 -16.61 -13.25
CA LEU A 66 23.90 -17.52 -13.40
C LEU A 66 23.81 -18.31 -14.71
N GLY A 67 22.61 -18.73 -15.11
CA GLY A 67 22.35 -19.43 -16.37
C GLY A 67 22.69 -18.59 -17.62
N LEU A 68 22.64 -17.25 -17.53
CA LEU A 68 23.06 -16.38 -18.65
C LEU A 68 24.51 -16.62 -19.08
N LYS A 69 25.39 -17.12 -18.19
CA LYS A 69 26.78 -17.47 -18.53
C LYS A 69 26.89 -18.64 -19.50
N ALA A 70 25.86 -19.48 -19.56
CA ALA A 70 25.86 -20.69 -20.39
C ALA A 70 25.31 -20.44 -21.80
N LEU A 71 24.72 -19.26 -22.05
CA LEU A 71 24.12 -18.91 -23.33
C LEU A 71 25.18 -18.56 -24.39
N ASP A 72 24.94 -18.98 -25.63
CA ASP A 72 25.74 -18.52 -26.76
C ASP A 72 25.40 -17.06 -27.16
N GLN A 73 26.20 -16.47 -28.04
CA GLN A 73 26.01 -15.06 -28.44
C GLN A 73 24.64 -14.79 -29.08
N ASN A 74 24.10 -15.72 -29.87
CA ASN A 74 22.80 -15.54 -30.54
C ASN A 74 21.66 -15.60 -29.52
N GLN A 75 21.77 -16.52 -28.55
CA GLN A 75 20.85 -16.65 -27.43
C GLN A 75 20.91 -15.43 -26.50
N LEU A 76 22.11 -14.92 -26.19
CA LEU A 76 22.29 -13.69 -25.42
C LEU A 76 21.64 -12.49 -26.12
N GLU A 77 21.78 -12.37 -27.44
CA GLU A 77 21.12 -11.30 -28.20
C GLU A 77 19.58 -11.44 -28.23
N ALA A 78 19.07 -12.67 -28.32
CA ALA A 78 17.63 -12.92 -28.22
C ALA A 78 17.08 -12.54 -26.84
N GLU A 79 17.78 -12.93 -25.78
CA GLU A 79 17.40 -12.60 -24.40
C GLU A 79 17.51 -11.09 -24.14
N ALA A 80 18.53 -10.43 -24.67
CA ALA A 80 18.68 -8.98 -24.59
C ALA A 80 17.53 -8.24 -25.27
N ARG A 81 17.07 -8.70 -26.45
CA ARG A 81 15.89 -8.13 -27.12
C ARG A 81 14.62 -8.31 -26.29
N SER A 82 14.42 -9.51 -25.72
CA SER A 82 13.29 -9.80 -24.83
C SER A 82 13.30 -8.88 -23.61
N LEU A 83 14.45 -8.79 -22.93
CA LEU A 83 14.64 -7.95 -21.76
C LEU A 83 14.42 -6.47 -22.06
N HIS A 84 14.94 -5.99 -23.19
CA HIS A 84 14.77 -4.60 -23.63
C HIS A 84 13.27 -4.27 -23.82
N ASN A 85 12.52 -5.15 -24.49
CA ASN A 85 11.08 -4.95 -24.70
C ASN A 85 10.31 -4.94 -23.37
N GLU A 86 10.64 -5.85 -22.46
CA GLU A 86 10.02 -5.89 -21.13
C GLU A 86 10.36 -4.64 -20.31
N ALA A 87 11.61 -4.19 -20.36
CA ALA A 87 12.06 -2.98 -19.68
C ALA A 87 11.39 -1.72 -20.24
N GLU A 88 11.24 -1.63 -21.56
CA GLU A 88 10.54 -0.53 -22.25
C GLU A 88 9.10 -0.36 -21.75
N GLU A 89 8.39 -1.47 -21.56
CA GLU A 89 6.99 -1.49 -21.12
C GLU A 89 6.85 -1.26 -19.60
N LYS A 90 7.71 -1.88 -18.79
CA LYS A 90 7.46 -1.99 -17.34
C LYS A 90 8.29 -1.04 -16.48
N LEU A 91 9.45 -0.60 -16.96
CA LEU A 91 10.31 0.33 -16.22
C LEU A 91 9.97 1.78 -16.56
N SER A 92 10.27 2.68 -15.62
CA SER A 92 10.12 4.13 -15.82
C SER A 92 11.37 4.88 -15.40
N SER A 93 11.52 6.10 -15.92
CA SER A 93 12.57 7.06 -15.55
C SER A 93 13.99 6.52 -15.79
N TRP A 94 14.91 6.72 -14.84
CA TRP A 94 16.32 6.38 -14.96
C TRP A 94 16.56 4.88 -15.14
N ARG A 95 15.74 3.99 -14.53
CA ARG A 95 15.95 2.53 -14.63
C ARG A 95 15.83 2.03 -16.07
N LYS A 96 14.82 2.53 -16.78
CA LYS A 96 14.60 2.24 -18.20
C LYS A 96 15.80 2.69 -19.03
N LYS A 97 16.25 3.93 -18.83
CA LYS A 97 17.44 4.48 -19.49
C LYS A 97 18.70 3.66 -19.22
N THR A 98 18.96 3.30 -17.96
CA THR A 98 20.13 2.49 -17.59
C THR A 98 20.09 1.11 -18.22
N VAL A 99 18.93 0.46 -18.27
CA VAL A 99 18.78 -0.84 -18.96
C VAL A 99 19.06 -0.69 -20.46
N SER A 100 18.55 0.34 -21.12
CA SER A 100 18.85 0.60 -22.54
C SER A 100 20.33 0.91 -22.79
N GLU A 101 21.01 1.60 -21.86
CA GLU A 101 22.46 1.87 -21.94
C GLU A 101 23.33 0.63 -21.69
N LEU A 102 22.86 -0.33 -20.89
CA LEU A 102 23.57 -1.59 -20.65
C LEU A 102 23.43 -2.55 -21.85
N ILE A 103 22.28 -2.55 -22.52
CA ILE A 103 21.99 -3.41 -23.68
C ILE A 103 22.54 -2.77 -24.97
N THR A 104 23.87 -2.68 -25.07
CA THR A 104 24.58 -2.24 -26.29
C THR A 104 25.02 -3.43 -27.13
N HIS A 105 25.09 -3.27 -28.45
CA HIS A 105 25.65 -4.27 -29.36
C HIS A 105 27.17 -4.11 -29.53
N PRO A 106 27.96 -5.20 -29.50
CA PRO A 106 27.56 -6.57 -29.19
C PRO A 106 27.20 -6.74 -27.71
N VAL A 107 26.19 -7.57 -27.42
CA VAL A 107 25.69 -7.79 -26.06
C VAL A 107 26.75 -8.53 -25.25
N LYS A 108 27.16 -7.93 -24.13
CA LYS A 108 28.03 -8.58 -23.12
C LYS A 108 27.18 -9.24 -22.04
N MET A 109 27.58 -10.43 -21.62
CA MET A 109 26.88 -11.20 -20.59
C MET A 109 26.77 -10.43 -19.27
N GLU A 110 27.84 -9.75 -18.85
CA GLU A 110 27.87 -8.99 -17.59
C GLU A 110 26.85 -7.84 -17.61
N ASN A 111 26.77 -7.12 -18.74
CA ASN A 111 25.81 -6.03 -18.91
C ASN A 111 24.37 -6.54 -18.91
N LEU A 112 24.11 -7.68 -19.56
CA LEU A 112 22.78 -8.31 -19.58
C LEU A 112 22.37 -8.77 -18.18
N ALA A 113 23.29 -9.37 -17.42
CA ALA A 113 23.05 -9.79 -16.06
C ALA A 113 22.74 -8.59 -15.13
N GLU A 114 23.46 -7.48 -15.27
CA GLU A 114 23.19 -6.25 -14.49
C GLU A 114 21.86 -5.60 -14.90
N ALA A 115 21.56 -5.55 -16.20
CA ALA A 115 20.27 -5.07 -16.69
C ALA A 115 19.11 -5.90 -16.13
N ARG A 116 19.25 -7.23 -16.11
CA ARG A 116 18.25 -8.14 -15.53
C ARG A 116 18.08 -7.92 -14.04
N LYS A 117 19.19 -7.70 -13.31
CA LYS A 117 19.15 -7.39 -11.89
C LYS A 117 18.37 -6.10 -11.61
N ILE A 118 18.56 -5.04 -12.39
CA ILE A 118 17.80 -3.78 -12.24
C ILE A 118 16.30 -4.01 -12.43
N LEU A 119 15.93 -4.82 -13.44
CA LEU A 119 14.54 -5.20 -13.69
C LEU A 119 13.96 -6.04 -12.52
N ASP A 120 14.72 -7.03 -12.05
CA ASP A 120 14.34 -7.89 -10.93
C ASP A 120 14.10 -7.08 -9.65
N GLU A 121 15.02 -6.17 -9.31
CA GLU A 121 14.92 -5.27 -8.16
C GLU A 121 13.70 -4.36 -8.26
N HIS A 122 13.36 -3.89 -9.47
CA HIS A 122 12.13 -3.12 -9.68
C HIS A 122 10.90 -3.94 -9.29
N PHE A 123 10.79 -5.18 -9.77
CA PHE A 123 9.66 -6.04 -9.43
C PHE A 123 9.61 -6.37 -7.96
N ASP A 124 10.75 -6.68 -7.33
CA ASP A 124 10.78 -6.99 -5.89
C ASP A 124 10.29 -5.81 -5.05
N ASN A 125 10.71 -4.59 -5.39
CA ASN A 125 10.21 -3.38 -4.75
C ASN A 125 8.70 -3.19 -4.94
N ARG A 126 8.17 -3.50 -6.13
CA ARG A 126 6.73 -3.41 -6.44
C ARG A 126 5.92 -4.44 -5.67
N TYR A 127 6.39 -5.69 -5.61
CA TYR A 127 5.73 -6.75 -4.84
C TYR A 127 5.74 -6.46 -3.35
N PHE A 128 6.88 -6.01 -2.82
CA PHE A 128 7.01 -5.60 -1.42
C PHE A 128 6.02 -4.48 -1.07
N THR A 129 5.98 -3.43 -1.88
CA THR A 129 5.02 -2.32 -1.72
C THR A 129 3.58 -2.81 -1.75
N ASN A 130 3.23 -3.68 -2.70
CA ASN A 130 1.88 -4.25 -2.81
C ASN A 130 1.50 -5.07 -1.58
N ASP A 131 2.44 -5.82 -1.00
CA ASP A 131 2.18 -6.61 0.20
C ASP A 131 2.08 -5.75 1.46
N LEU A 132 2.84 -4.64 1.55
CA LEU A 132 2.64 -3.62 2.59
C LEU A 132 1.23 -3.00 2.53
N ILE A 133 0.79 -2.58 1.34
CA ILE A 133 -0.54 -1.98 1.14
C ILE A 133 -1.64 -2.98 1.54
N LYS A 134 -1.53 -4.26 1.17
CA LYS A 134 -2.51 -5.29 1.59
C LYS A 134 -2.58 -5.45 3.10
N ARG A 135 -1.43 -5.46 3.78
CA ARG A 135 -1.39 -5.51 5.26
C ARG A 135 -2.08 -4.29 5.85
N GLN A 136 -1.83 -3.10 5.29
CA GLN A 136 -2.45 -1.86 5.75
C GLN A 136 -3.97 -1.88 5.57
N ILE A 137 -4.46 -2.28 4.41
CA ILE A 137 -5.90 -2.44 4.14
C ILE A 137 -6.54 -3.43 5.11
N PHE A 138 -5.86 -4.54 5.42
CA PHE A 138 -6.35 -5.52 6.37
C PHE A 138 -6.44 -4.95 7.79
N CYS A 139 -5.43 -4.20 8.24
CA CYS A 139 -5.48 -3.50 9.52
C CYS A 139 -6.61 -2.47 9.59
N TRP A 140 -6.85 -1.71 8.50
CA TRP A 140 -8.00 -0.79 8.43
C TRP A 140 -9.33 -1.50 8.55
N PHE A 141 -9.49 -2.61 7.81
CA PHE A 141 -10.70 -3.42 7.87
C PHE A 141 -10.96 -3.96 9.28
N PHE A 142 -9.91 -4.43 9.95
CA PHE A 142 -9.99 -4.89 11.34
C PHE A 142 -10.40 -3.76 12.29
N TYR A 143 -9.72 -2.61 12.22
CA TYR A 143 -10.05 -1.46 13.07
C TYR A 143 -11.49 -0.97 12.84
N PHE A 144 -11.91 -0.86 11.58
CA PHE A 144 -13.29 -0.50 11.21
C PHE A 144 -14.31 -1.47 11.82
N THR A 145 -14.03 -2.77 11.78
CA THR A 145 -14.89 -3.80 12.37
C THR A 145 -14.95 -3.66 13.89
N VAL A 146 -13.82 -3.41 14.56
CA VAL A 146 -13.77 -3.18 16.01
C VAL A 146 -14.58 -1.95 16.41
N VAL A 147 -14.46 -0.83 15.69
CA VAL A 147 -15.25 0.38 15.95
C VAL A 147 -16.75 0.13 15.76
N LEU A 148 -17.15 -0.56 14.69
CA LEU A 148 -18.56 -0.90 14.47
C LEU A 148 -19.11 -1.82 15.55
N LEU A 149 -18.32 -2.82 15.98
CA LEU A 149 -18.70 -3.68 17.10
C LEU A 149 -18.81 -2.88 18.40
N ALA A 150 -17.87 -1.98 18.68
CA ALA A 150 -17.95 -1.11 19.86
C ALA A 150 -19.20 -0.23 19.86
N ILE A 151 -19.55 0.35 18.71
CA ILE A 151 -20.81 1.10 18.53
C ILE A 151 -22.01 0.19 18.77
N PHE A 152 -22.02 -1.01 18.18
CA PHE A 152 -23.09 -1.98 18.34
C PHE A 152 -23.29 -2.41 19.79
N PHE A 153 -22.20 -2.75 20.50
CA PHE A 153 -22.23 -3.10 21.92
C PHE A 153 -22.68 -1.92 22.79
N LEU A 154 -22.21 -0.70 22.50
CA LEU A 154 -22.64 0.49 23.22
C LEU A 154 -24.14 0.77 23.03
N ILE A 155 -24.67 0.54 21.82
CA ILE A 155 -26.11 0.66 21.54
C ILE A 155 -26.92 -0.40 22.31
N LEU A 156 -26.46 -1.66 22.33
CA LEU A 156 -27.18 -2.75 22.99
C LEU A 156 -27.16 -2.66 24.52
N PHE A 157 -26.00 -2.33 25.10
CA PHE A 157 -25.78 -2.42 26.56
C PHE A 157 -25.71 -1.06 27.24
N GLY A 158 -25.37 0.01 26.52
CA GLY A 158 -25.23 1.36 27.08
C GLY A 158 -26.56 2.08 27.29
N PHE A 159 -27.66 1.59 26.70
CA PHE A 159 -28.98 2.23 26.78
C PHE A 159 -30.08 1.25 27.23
N PRO A 160 -29.99 0.68 28.45
CA PRO A 160 -30.96 -0.32 28.96
C PRO A 160 -32.37 0.25 29.20
N ASN A 161 -32.44 1.53 29.60
CA ASN A 161 -33.61 2.38 29.86
C ASN A 161 -34.63 2.58 28.71
N SER A 162 -34.20 3.03 27.53
CA SER A 162 -35.09 3.50 26.46
C SER A 162 -34.30 4.00 25.26
N ARG A 163 -34.91 3.84 24.07
CA ARG A 163 -34.71 4.56 22.79
C ARG A 163 -33.30 5.10 22.57
N LEU A 164 -32.60 4.53 21.58
CA LEU A 164 -31.44 5.15 20.93
C LEU A 164 -31.57 6.68 20.99
N PRO A 165 -30.53 7.43 21.39
CA PRO A 165 -30.57 8.89 21.56
C PRO A 165 -30.65 9.60 20.20
N LEU A 166 -31.62 9.22 19.38
CA LEU A 166 -31.99 9.81 18.12
C LEU A 166 -33.00 10.94 18.33
N GLY A 167 -33.65 10.99 19.50
CA GLY A 167 -34.60 12.03 19.90
C GLY A 167 -33.97 13.23 20.62
N LYS A 168 -34.74 13.91 21.48
CA LYS A 168 -34.30 15.11 22.21
C LYS A 168 -33.05 14.79 23.04
N ILE A 169 -31.99 15.57 22.82
CA ILE A 169 -30.75 15.48 23.59
C ILE A 169 -31.07 16.01 24.99
N GLU A 170 -30.90 15.17 26.01
CA GLU A 170 -30.97 15.63 27.39
C GLU A 170 -29.87 16.68 27.62
N GLN A 171 -30.18 17.74 28.39
CA GLN A 171 -29.27 18.87 28.65
C GLN A 171 -27.96 18.45 29.34
N HIS A 172 -27.86 17.22 29.84
CA HIS A 172 -26.64 16.70 30.46
C HIS A 172 -25.93 15.73 29.52
N ALA A 173 -24.63 15.98 29.29
CA ALA A 173 -23.76 15.11 28.54
C ALA A 173 -23.59 13.76 29.27
N SER A 174 -24.39 12.77 28.89
CA SER A 174 -24.20 11.41 29.39
C SER A 174 -22.89 10.84 28.86
N ILE A 175 -22.18 10.07 29.69
CA ILE A 175 -20.92 9.43 29.29
C ILE A 175 -21.09 8.52 28.07
N ASN A 176 -22.26 7.90 27.94
CA ASN A 176 -22.60 7.06 26.79
C ASN A 176 -22.74 7.86 25.51
N MET A 177 -23.30 9.08 25.57
CA MET A 177 -23.35 9.98 24.41
C MET A 177 -21.96 10.47 24.00
N LEU A 178 -21.10 10.82 24.98
CA LEU A 178 -19.70 11.20 24.69
C LEU A 178 -18.94 10.05 24.02
N LEU A 179 -19.08 8.83 24.51
CA LEU A 179 -18.48 7.64 23.89
C LEU A 179 -19.03 7.40 22.49
N LEU A 180 -20.34 7.57 22.27
CA LEU A 180 -20.97 7.39 20.97
C LEU A 180 -20.46 8.44 19.96
N VAL A 181 -20.41 9.71 20.36
CA VAL A 181 -19.83 10.82 19.57
C VAL A 181 -18.37 10.52 19.21
N PHE A 182 -17.56 10.10 20.19
CA PHE A 182 -16.16 9.73 19.96
C PHE A 182 -16.03 8.59 18.95
N LEU A 183 -16.82 7.52 19.11
CA LEU A 183 -16.79 6.37 18.21
C LEU A 183 -17.26 6.71 16.79
N PHE A 184 -18.29 7.56 16.65
CA PHE A 184 -18.75 8.06 15.34
C PHE A 184 -17.72 8.98 14.68
N GLY A 185 -17.02 9.81 15.45
CA GLY A 185 -15.87 10.58 14.98
C GLY A 185 -14.71 9.68 14.53
N ALA A 186 -14.40 8.65 15.33
CA ALA A 186 -13.39 7.66 14.97
C ALA A 186 -13.77 6.90 13.70
N LEU A 187 -15.04 6.54 13.53
CA LEU A 187 -15.58 5.94 12.31
C LEU A 187 -15.33 6.84 11.09
N GLY A 188 -15.63 8.14 11.18
CA GLY A 188 -15.28 9.12 10.14
C GLY A 188 -13.79 9.12 9.79
N GLY A 189 -12.93 9.12 10.81
CA GLY A 189 -11.47 9.04 10.65
C GLY A 189 -10.98 7.74 10.00
N THR A 190 -11.67 6.62 10.20
CA THR A 190 -11.33 5.33 9.57
C THR A 190 -11.68 5.26 8.10
N ILE A 191 -12.89 5.71 7.72
CA ILE A 191 -13.33 5.81 6.33
C ILE A 191 -12.33 6.66 5.56
N PHE A 192 -11.94 7.78 6.17
CA PHE A 192 -10.94 8.66 5.63
C PHE A 192 -9.57 7.98 5.44
N SER A 193 -9.07 7.28 6.46
CA SER A 193 -7.78 6.59 6.40
C SER A 193 -7.77 5.52 5.30
N PHE A 194 -8.88 4.80 5.13
CA PHE A 194 -9.08 3.85 4.05
C PHE A 194 -8.99 4.52 2.67
N LEU A 195 -9.77 5.58 2.43
CA LEU A 195 -9.74 6.33 1.16
C LEU A 195 -8.37 6.94 0.89
N SER A 196 -7.67 7.41 1.92
CA SER A 196 -6.33 7.99 1.75
C SER A 196 -5.29 6.95 1.34
N THR A 197 -5.45 5.70 1.81
CA THR A 197 -4.55 4.59 1.50
C THR A 197 -4.76 4.11 0.06
N THR A 198 -6.00 4.11 -0.43
CA THR A 198 -6.30 3.71 -1.82
C THR A 198 -5.88 4.77 -2.85
N GLN A 199 -5.91 6.05 -2.47
CA GLN A 199 -5.53 7.16 -3.36
C GLN A 199 -4.02 7.41 -3.43
N LYS A 200 -3.24 7.07 -2.40
CA LYS A 200 -1.78 7.21 -2.41
C LYS A 200 -1.16 6.11 -3.28
N SER A 201 -1.20 6.36 -4.58
CA SER A 201 -0.81 5.44 -5.65
C SER A 201 0.71 5.28 -5.76
N ALA A 202 1.15 4.03 -5.86
CA ALA A 202 2.30 3.45 -6.59
C ALA A 202 3.73 4.06 -6.52
N SER A 203 3.93 5.36 -6.28
CA SER A 203 5.21 6.05 -6.41
C SER A 203 5.80 6.60 -5.11
N ALA A 204 5.06 6.52 -3.99
CA ALA A 204 5.58 6.93 -2.69
C ALA A 204 6.78 6.05 -2.29
N ARG A 205 7.86 6.67 -1.79
CA ARG A 205 9.04 5.93 -1.33
C ARG A 205 8.64 5.00 -0.18
N ILE A 206 9.30 3.84 -0.09
CA ILE A 206 9.01 2.80 0.92
C ILE A 206 9.07 3.39 2.34
N ILE A 207 10.06 4.25 2.63
CA ILE A 207 10.21 4.90 3.93
C ILE A 207 9.01 5.80 4.24
N ASP A 208 8.54 6.58 3.27
CA ASP A 208 7.37 7.45 3.43
C ASP A 208 6.11 6.62 3.73
N GLN A 209 6.01 5.41 3.18
CA GLN A 209 4.92 4.49 3.47
C GLN A 209 4.96 3.99 4.92
N LEU A 210 6.14 3.67 5.45
CA LEU A 210 6.30 3.24 6.85
C LEU A 210 5.95 4.37 7.84
N LEU A 211 6.39 5.60 7.58
CA LEU A 211 5.99 6.74 8.41
C LEU A 211 4.50 7.05 8.29
N THR A 212 3.95 6.93 7.07
CA THR A 212 2.51 7.09 6.83
C THR A 212 1.70 6.08 7.65
N TRP A 213 2.20 4.86 7.86
CA TRP A 213 1.52 3.85 8.68
C TRP A 213 1.26 4.35 10.10
N TYR A 214 2.28 4.87 10.79
CA TYR A 214 2.11 5.36 12.17
C TYR A 214 1.14 6.52 12.26
N VAL A 215 1.28 7.50 11.35
CA VAL A 215 0.38 8.66 11.30
C VAL A 215 -1.05 8.21 11.05
N THR A 216 -1.25 7.26 10.14
CA THR A 216 -2.59 6.77 9.83
C THR A 216 -3.22 6.04 11.02
N LEU A 217 -2.48 5.27 11.82
CA LEU A 217 -3.02 4.57 13.01
C LEU A 217 -3.62 5.49 14.06
N ILE A 218 -3.08 6.70 14.22
CA ILE A 218 -3.56 7.65 15.22
C ILE A 218 -4.78 8.43 14.72
N ARG A 219 -5.02 8.49 13.40
CA ARG A 219 -6.10 9.30 12.80
C ARG A 219 -7.49 9.01 13.34
N PRO A 220 -7.94 7.75 13.50
CA PRO A 220 -9.25 7.50 14.09
C PRO A 220 -9.39 8.08 15.51
N LEU A 221 -8.32 8.06 16.31
CA LEU A 221 -8.34 8.66 17.64
C LEU A 221 -8.48 10.19 17.55
N TRP A 222 -7.74 10.84 16.66
CA TRP A 222 -7.89 12.27 16.39
C TRP A 222 -9.28 12.64 15.85
N GLY A 223 -9.84 11.79 14.98
CA GLY A 223 -11.21 11.97 14.49
C GLY A 223 -12.24 11.91 15.62
N GLY A 224 -12.07 10.98 16.57
CA GLY A 224 -12.89 10.90 17.78
C GLY A 224 -12.73 12.12 18.69
N VAL A 225 -11.50 12.58 18.93
CA VAL A 225 -11.22 13.80 19.71
C VAL A 225 -11.84 15.03 19.03
N GLY A 226 -11.69 15.17 17.72
CA GLY A 226 -12.28 16.26 16.95
C GLY A 226 -13.81 16.28 17.05
N ALA A 227 -14.45 15.11 16.96
CA ALA A 227 -15.89 14.98 17.16
C ALA A 227 -16.33 15.40 18.57
N LEU A 228 -15.58 15.03 19.61
CA LEU A 228 -15.85 15.48 20.98
C LEU A 228 -15.76 17.01 21.12
N VAL A 229 -14.73 17.64 20.54
CA VAL A 229 -14.58 19.10 20.57
C VAL A 229 -15.78 19.78 19.90
N VAL A 230 -16.21 19.29 18.72
CA VAL A 230 -17.39 19.81 18.03
C VAL A 230 -18.66 19.63 18.86
N TYR A 231 -18.84 18.46 19.47
CA TYR A 231 -19.98 18.19 20.35
C TYR A 231 -20.03 19.10 21.58
N LEU A 232 -18.89 19.32 22.23
CA LEU A 232 -18.81 20.24 23.37
C LEU A 232 -19.08 21.70 22.95
N GLY A 233 -18.62 22.11 21.76
CA GLY A 233 -18.93 23.42 21.20
C GLY A 233 -20.42 23.59 20.88
N LEU A 234 -21.09 22.54 20.40
CA LEU A 234 -22.54 22.52 20.21
C LEU A 234 -23.28 22.66 21.54
N GLN A 235 -22.86 21.92 22.58
CA GLN A 235 -23.43 22.02 23.93
C GLN A 235 -23.21 23.40 24.58
N ALA A 236 -22.05 24.03 24.32
CA ALA A 236 -21.73 25.37 24.82
C ALA A 236 -22.48 26.49 24.07
N GLY A 237 -23.27 26.17 23.04
CA GLY A 237 -23.99 27.17 22.23
C GLY A 237 -23.08 28.00 21.32
N ILE A 238 -21.83 27.57 21.10
CA ILE A 238 -20.88 28.25 20.18
C ILE A 238 -21.38 28.13 18.74
N PHE A 239 -21.95 26.98 18.40
CA PHE A 239 -22.55 26.73 17.10
C PHE A 239 -24.07 26.81 17.23
N GLN A 240 -24.68 27.85 16.65
CA GLN A 240 -26.12 28.05 16.60
C GLN A 240 -26.77 27.14 15.55
N VAL A 241 -26.64 25.82 15.75
CA VAL A 241 -27.38 24.83 14.96
C VAL A 241 -28.69 24.59 15.68
N ASN A 242 -29.81 24.62 14.95
CA ASN A 242 -31.11 24.36 15.54
C ASN A 242 -31.22 22.85 15.86
N LEU A 243 -30.70 22.46 17.03
CA LEU A 243 -30.52 21.06 17.47
C LEU A 243 -31.80 20.45 18.04
N GLU A 244 -32.94 21.11 17.88
CA GLU A 244 -34.09 20.85 18.74
C GLU A 244 -34.47 19.36 18.79
N HIS A 245 -34.35 18.57 17.72
CA HIS A 245 -34.87 17.19 17.71
C HIS A 245 -34.03 16.04 17.10
N GLU A 246 -32.73 16.17 16.80
CA GLU A 246 -32.05 15.05 16.12
C GLU A 246 -30.67 14.71 16.71
N GLY A 247 -30.63 13.79 17.68
CA GLY A 247 -29.36 13.16 18.06
C GLY A 247 -28.68 12.44 16.87
N ALA A 248 -29.45 12.04 15.86
CA ALA A 248 -28.94 11.58 14.56
C ALA A 248 -28.08 12.65 13.85
N LEU A 249 -28.48 13.93 13.93
CA LEU A 249 -27.73 15.05 13.37
C LEU A 249 -26.39 15.22 14.11
N VAL A 250 -26.39 15.11 15.44
CA VAL A 250 -25.16 15.18 16.22
C VAL A 250 -24.19 14.05 15.86
N LEU A 251 -24.68 12.82 15.68
CA LEU A 251 -23.85 11.69 15.25
C LEU A 251 -23.32 11.87 13.82
N SER A 252 -24.14 12.42 12.92
CA SER A 252 -23.74 12.74 11.55
C SER A 252 -22.68 13.84 11.50
N ILE A 253 -22.86 14.90 12.30
CA ILE A 253 -21.87 15.96 12.49
C ILE A 253 -20.60 15.38 13.11
N SER A 254 -20.69 14.43 14.03
CA SER A 254 -19.54 13.76 14.64
C SER A 254 -18.72 12.98 13.61
N ILE A 255 -19.38 12.23 12.71
CA ILE A 255 -18.71 11.57 11.57
C ILE A 255 -18.02 12.62 10.69
N ALA A 256 -18.74 13.69 10.32
CA ALA A 256 -18.21 14.74 9.48
C ALA A 256 -17.02 15.47 10.14
N ALA A 257 -17.08 15.72 11.44
CA ALA A 257 -16.01 16.31 12.22
C ALA A 257 -14.78 15.41 12.27
N GLY A 258 -14.97 14.11 12.45
CA GLY A 258 -13.88 13.12 12.37
C GLY A 258 -13.25 13.02 10.98
N TYR A 259 -13.98 13.41 9.93
CA TYR A 259 -13.48 13.53 8.56
C TYR A 259 -12.81 14.89 8.27
N ALA A 260 -13.17 15.94 9.00
CA ALA A 260 -12.84 17.33 8.68
C ALA A 260 -11.35 17.69 8.77
N GLU A 261 -10.54 16.94 9.53
CA GLU A 261 -9.07 17.12 9.61
C GLU A 261 -8.45 17.25 8.21
N ARG A 262 -8.90 16.43 7.25
CA ARG A 262 -8.35 16.46 5.89
C ARG A 262 -9.03 17.46 4.96
N LEU A 263 -10.28 17.82 5.21
CA LEU A 263 -10.92 18.93 4.50
C LEU A 263 -10.21 20.24 4.83
N ALA A 264 -9.85 20.43 6.10
CA ALA A 264 -9.10 21.59 6.55
C ALA A 264 -7.68 21.62 5.95
N THR A 265 -6.92 20.53 6.04
CA THR A 265 -5.55 20.49 5.47
C THR A 265 -5.55 20.57 3.94
N GLY A 266 -6.50 19.90 3.25
CA GLY A 266 -6.65 20.00 1.81
C GLY A 266 -7.09 21.40 1.33
N ALA A 267 -8.00 22.05 2.06
CA ALA A 267 -8.36 23.45 1.78
C ALA A 267 -7.17 24.40 1.99
N LEU A 268 -6.39 24.21 3.06
CA LEU A 268 -5.18 24.99 3.33
C LEU A 268 -4.11 24.80 2.25
N GLU A 269 -3.86 23.58 1.79
CA GLU A 269 -2.94 23.31 0.67
C GLU A 269 -3.42 23.96 -0.64
N ASN A 270 -4.71 23.89 -0.93
CA ASN A 270 -5.30 24.54 -2.10
C ASN A 270 -5.19 26.07 -2.02
N VAL A 271 -5.42 26.68 -0.85
CA VAL A 271 -5.24 28.12 -0.66
C VAL A 271 -3.75 28.50 -0.80
N ALA A 272 -2.84 27.74 -0.19
CA ALA A 272 -1.41 27.99 -0.29
C ALA A 272 -0.88 27.90 -1.74
N THR A 273 -1.33 26.91 -2.51
CA THR A 273 -0.97 26.77 -3.92
C THR A 273 -1.51 27.91 -4.78
N LEU A 274 -2.74 28.38 -4.54
CA LEU A 274 -3.31 29.55 -5.22
C LEU A 274 -2.51 30.83 -4.91
N ILE A 275 -2.11 31.03 -3.65
CA ILE A 275 -1.25 32.16 -3.25
C ILE A 275 0.10 32.13 -3.98
N ASN A 276 0.74 30.97 -4.03
CA ASN A 276 2.03 30.80 -4.71
C ASN A 276 1.92 31.03 -6.23
N LYS A 277 0.86 30.53 -6.85
CA LYS A 277 0.60 30.75 -8.29
C LYS A 277 0.37 32.23 -8.61
N ASN A 278 -0.32 32.96 -7.72
CA ASN A 278 -0.51 34.40 -7.89
C ASN A 278 0.81 35.17 -7.75
N LYS A 279 1.65 34.86 -6.76
CA LYS A 279 2.98 35.48 -6.62
C LYS A 279 3.89 35.26 -7.83
N ALA A 280 3.88 34.05 -8.40
CA ALA A 280 4.66 33.74 -9.60
C ALA A 280 4.24 34.60 -10.81
N LYS A 281 2.93 34.81 -11.01
CA LYS A 281 2.42 35.68 -12.09
C LYS A 281 2.81 37.15 -11.92
N THR A 282 2.89 37.65 -10.69
CA THR A 282 3.28 39.05 -10.43
C THR A 282 4.76 39.30 -10.72
N ASN A 283 5.62 38.30 -10.60
CA ASN A 283 7.07 38.43 -10.86
C ASN A 283 7.46 38.30 -12.34
N THR A 284 6.65 37.65 -13.18
CA THR A 284 6.91 37.51 -14.62
C THR A 284 6.34 38.67 -15.47
N GLY A 285 5.64 39.62 -14.84
CA GLY A 285 5.02 40.78 -15.50
C GLY A 285 5.80 42.09 -15.33
N LYS A 286 7.05 42.03 -14.88
CA LYS A 286 8.02 43.13 -14.86
C LYS A 286 9.19 42.76 -15.77
#